data_AF-A0A833FXS6-F1
#
_entry.id   AF-A0A833FXS6-F1
#
_cell.length_a   1.000
_cell.length_b   1.000
_cell.length_c   1.000
_cell.angle_alpha   90.00
_cell.angle_beta   90.00
_cell.angle_gamma   90.00
#
_symmetry.space_group_name_H-M   'P 1'
#
loop_
_entity.id
_entity.type
_entity.pdbx_description
1 polymer ?
#
loop_
_entity_poly.entity_id
_entity_poly.type
_entity_poly.pdbx_seq_one_letter_code
_entity_poly.pdbx_strand_id
1 'polypeptide(L)'
;MAKKEGFCNSSPGFTFEDLLNPLKLRELDQVFCRHLKENDEELSQRLKVVRETGLSSFEESALLLDLAPYVEDFLGELFSIQKEVTALQEQTYALAPLYRAKRFFVQRIVAKAYSKDEALTFDGEALQVHLTQIMGEPYTDLTFARHVLETKDENFLETAKKYAAWALH
;
A
#
# COMPACT_ATOMS: atom_id res chain seq x y z
N MET A 1 19.15 38.14 10.33
CA MET A 1 19.87 36.93 9.90
C MET A 1 19.15 35.73 10.47
N ALA A 2 18.22 35.15 9.71
CA ALA A 2 17.44 33.99 10.13
C ALA A 2 18.24 32.71 9.81
N LYS A 3 18.35 31.82 10.80
CA LYS A 3 18.90 30.47 10.66
C LYS A 3 18.16 29.75 9.52
N LYS A 4 18.90 29.36 8.47
CA LYS A 4 18.48 28.30 7.55
C LYS A 4 18.58 26.99 8.32
N GLU A 5 17.49 26.60 8.98
CA GLU A 5 17.38 25.24 9.52
C GLU A 5 17.23 24.29 8.33
N GLY A 6 18.25 23.46 8.12
CA GLY A 6 18.36 22.53 7.00
C GLY A 6 17.25 21.50 7.07
N PHE A 7 16.38 21.52 6.07
CA PHE A 7 15.26 20.59 5.90
C PHE A 7 15.69 19.15 5.52
N CYS A 8 16.99 18.92 5.31
CA CYS A 8 17.56 17.62 4.99
C CYS A 8 18.54 17.22 6.09
N ASN A 9 18.12 16.37 7.02
CA ASN A 9 19.05 15.68 7.93
C ASN A 9 19.70 14.53 7.14
N SER A 10 20.71 14.85 6.35
CA SER A 10 21.26 13.95 5.35
C SER A 10 22.25 12.93 5.93
N SER A 11 21.91 11.66 5.75
CA SER A 11 22.89 10.67 5.32
C SER A 11 22.39 10.11 3.98
N PRO A 12 23.13 10.22 2.86
CA PRO A 12 24.53 10.59 2.74
C PRO A 12 24.71 12.06 2.31
N GLY A 13 25.03 12.98 3.23
CA GLY A 13 25.77 14.23 2.93
C GLY A 13 25.27 15.23 1.87
N PHE A 14 24.04 15.11 1.34
CA PHE A 14 23.47 16.08 0.40
C PHE A 14 22.61 17.12 1.14
N THR A 15 22.72 18.38 0.73
CA THR A 15 21.81 19.46 1.15
C THR A 15 20.82 19.78 0.03
N PHE A 16 19.73 20.48 0.36
CA PHE A 16 18.77 20.92 -0.67
C PHE A 16 19.43 21.81 -1.74
N GLU A 17 20.43 22.61 -1.37
CA GLU A 17 21.18 23.45 -2.32
C GLU A 17 22.01 22.62 -3.31
N ASP A 18 22.45 21.42 -2.90
CA ASP A 18 23.16 20.49 -3.77
C ASP A 18 22.25 19.93 -4.89
N LEU A 19 20.94 19.81 -4.65
CA LEU A 19 19.98 19.37 -5.67
C LEU A 19 19.83 20.37 -6.83
N LEU A 20 20.22 21.62 -6.62
CA LEU A 20 20.20 22.67 -7.64
C LEU A 20 21.50 22.72 -8.45
N ASN A 21 22.52 21.95 -8.07
CA ASN A 21 23.82 21.93 -8.74
C ASN A 21 23.94 20.72 -9.68
N PRO A 22 24.15 20.93 -11.00
CA PRO A 22 24.28 19.85 -11.98
C PRO A 22 25.38 18.82 -11.66
N LEU A 23 26.48 19.23 -11.01
CA LEU A 23 27.56 18.31 -10.63
C LEU A 23 27.13 17.38 -9.49
N LYS A 24 26.41 17.94 -8.52
CA LYS A 24 25.87 17.19 -7.38
C LYS A 24 24.72 16.27 -7.78
N LEU A 25 23.92 16.66 -8.77
CA LEU A 25 22.92 15.78 -9.38
C LEU A 25 23.56 14.54 -10.03
N ARG A 26 24.74 14.66 -10.64
CA ARG A 26 25.48 13.48 -11.13
C ARG A 26 25.97 12.58 -10.01
N GLU A 27 26.45 13.15 -8.90
CA GLU A 27 26.81 12.36 -7.72
C GLU A 27 25.59 11.62 -7.16
N LEU A 28 24.44 12.31 -7.07
CA LEU A 28 23.18 11.73 -6.62
C LEU A 28 22.71 10.59 -7.53
N ASP A 29 22.80 10.77 -8.84
CA ASP A 29 22.46 9.73 -9.82
C ASP A 29 23.34 8.48 -9.65
N GLN A 30 24.64 8.65 -9.36
CA GLN A 30 25.52 7.51 -9.08
C GLN A 30 25.15 6.77 -7.79
N VAL A 31 24.70 7.50 -6.77
CA VAL A 31 24.19 6.90 -5.52
C VAL A 31 22.91 6.12 -5.81
N PHE A 32 21.97 6.71 -6.57
CA PHE A 32 20.74 6.03 -6.98
C PHE A 32 21.03 4.76 -7.79
N CYS A 33 21.92 4.82 -8.80
CA CYS A 33 22.29 3.64 -9.59
C CYS A 33 22.92 2.53 -8.75
N ARG A 34 23.62 2.88 -7.66
CA ARG A 34 24.17 1.90 -6.70
C ARG A 34 23.08 1.27 -5.86
N HIS A 35 22.20 2.09 -5.28
CA HIS A 35 21.02 1.62 -4.53
C HIS A 35 20.14 0.71 -5.39
N LEU A 36 19.86 1.11 -6.64
CA LEU A 36 19.10 0.28 -7.58
C LEU A 36 19.82 -1.04 -7.88
N LYS A 37 21.15 -1.02 -8.07
CA LYS A 37 21.91 -2.25 -8.30
C LYS A 37 21.87 -3.21 -7.11
N GLU A 38 21.88 -2.69 -5.88
CA GLU A 38 21.83 -3.49 -4.65
C GLU A 38 20.48 -4.18 -4.46
N ASN A 39 19.39 -3.57 -4.94
CA ASN A 39 18.04 -4.13 -4.84
C ASN A 39 17.63 -4.94 -6.08
N ASP A 40 18.01 -4.50 -7.29
CA ASP A 40 17.67 -5.12 -8.57
C ASP A 40 18.75 -4.84 -9.64
N GLU A 41 19.64 -5.83 -9.83
CA GLU A 41 20.74 -5.71 -10.79
C GLU A 41 20.26 -5.69 -12.25
N GLU A 42 19.17 -6.40 -12.58
CA GLU A 42 18.62 -6.47 -13.93
C GLU A 42 18.03 -5.12 -14.34
N LEU A 43 17.24 -4.50 -13.46
CA LEU A 43 16.65 -3.18 -13.70
C LEU A 43 17.72 -2.09 -13.78
N SER A 44 18.78 -2.18 -12.97
CA SER A 44 19.94 -1.28 -13.05
C SER A 44 20.66 -1.35 -14.41
N GLN A 45 20.83 -2.55 -14.97
CA GLN A 45 21.41 -2.74 -16.30
C GLN A 45 20.50 -2.19 -17.39
N ARG A 46 19.20 -2.47 -17.32
CA ARG A 46 18.20 -1.95 -18.27
C ARG A 46 18.19 -0.43 -18.28
N LEU A 47 18.22 0.22 -17.11
CA LEU A 47 18.28 1.68 -16.99
C LEU A 47 19.53 2.27 -17.68
N LYS A 48 20.69 1.63 -17.55
CA LYS A 48 21.93 2.10 -18.19
C LYS A 48 21.85 2.04 -19.70
N VAL A 49 21.39 0.91 -20.25
CA VAL A 49 21.22 0.73 -21.70
C VAL A 49 20.27 1.78 -22.25
N VAL A 50 19.13 1.97 -21.58
CA VAL A 50 18.09 2.94 -21.98
C VAL A 50 18.62 4.37 -22.02
N ARG A 51 19.47 4.76 -21.06
CA ARG A 51 20.07 6.11 -21.02
C ARG A 51 21.01 6.38 -22.19
N GLU A 52 21.60 5.35 -22.76
CA GLU A 52 22.50 5.46 -23.92
C GLU A 52 21.76 5.38 -25.25
N THR A 53 20.75 4.52 -25.35
CA THR A 53 20.05 4.24 -26.62
C THR A 53 18.81 5.10 -26.85
N GLY A 54 18.24 5.68 -25.79
CA GLY A 54 16.89 6.24 -25.81
C GLY A 54 15.80 5.16 -25.89
N LEU A 55 14.55 5.55 -25.63
CA LEU A 55 13.38 4.67 -25.71
C LEU A 55 12.23 5.33 -26.48
N SER A 56 11.31 4.49 -26.95
CA SER A 56 9.99 4.95 -27.35
C SER A 56 9.15 5.33 -26.12
N SER A 57 8.18 6.24 -26.28
CA SER A 57 7.34 6.75 -25.18
C SER A 57 6.60 5.65 -24.39
N PHE A 58 6.27 4.52 -25.03
CA PHE A 58 5.61 3.39 -24.37
C PHE A 58 6.57 2.60 -23.48
N GLU A 59 7.76 2.27 -23.97
CA GLU A 59 8.78 1.53 -23.22
C GLU A 59 9.33 2.35 -22.06
N GLU A 60 9.42 3.67 -22.24
CA GLU A 60 9.77 4.62 -21.18
C GLU A 60 8.73 4.59 -20.05
N SER A 61 7.44 4.64 -20.39
CA SER A 61 6.36 4.58 -19.40
C SER A 61 6.40 3.29 -18.58
N ALA A 62 6.62 2.14 -19.23
CA ALA A 62 6.76 0.85 -18.56
C ALA A 62 7.99 0.81 -17.63
N LEU A 63 9.13 1.32 -18.10
CA LEU A 63 10.34 1.40 -17.28
C LEU A 63 10.15 2.31 -16.06
N LEU A 64 9.46 3.44 -16.21
CA LEU A 64 9.17 4.35 -15.10
C LEU A 64 8.30 3.68 -14.03
N LEU A 65 7.34 2.85 -14.44
CA LEU A 65 6.53 2.07 -13.49
C LEU A 65 7.38 1.04 -12.74
N ASP A 66 8.30 0.36 -13.43
CA ASP A 66 9.21 -0.60 -12.80
C ASP A 66 10.18 0.09 -11.83
N LEU A 67 10.62 1.32 -12.14
CA LEU A 67 11.53 2.10 -11.30
C LEU A 67 10.85 2.78 -10.11
N ALA A 68 9.54 3.02 -10.18
CA ALA A 68 8.81 3.84 -9.21
C ALA A 68 9.01 3.39 -7.75
N PRO A 69 8.91 2.09 -7.39
CA PRO A 69 9.12 1.65 -6.01
C PRO A 69 10.52 1.98 -5.49
N TYR A 70 11.54 1.77 -6.31
CA TYR A 70 12.94 2.03 -5.93
C TYR A 70 13.24 3.52 -5.80
N VAL A 71 12.58 4.36 -6.60
CA VAL A 71 12.68 5.83 -6.48
C VAL A 71 12.00 6.30 -5.20
N GLU A 72 10.83 5.76 -4.87
CA GLU A 72 10.12 6.08 -3.62
C GLU A 72 10.97 5.73 -2.40
N ASP A 73 11.54 4.52 -2.35
CA ASP A 73 12.41 4.07 -1.27
C ASP A 73 13.68 4.93 -1.17
N PHE A 74 14.33 5.21 -2.30
CA PHE A 74 15.51 6.07 -2.36
C PHE A 74 15.23 7.51 -1.89
N LEU A 75 14.08 8.08 -2.26
CA LEU A 75 13.70 9.42 -1.79
C LEU A 75 13.38 9.42 -0.29
N GLY A 76 12.75 8.35 0.20
CA GLY A 76 12.57 8.11 1.63
C GLY A 76 13.90 8.17 2.38
N GLU A 77 14.91 7.45 1.87
CA GLU A 77 16.29 7.44 2.38
C GLU A 77 16.97 8.80 2.30
N LEU A 78 16.94 9.43 1.13
CA LEU A 78 17.63 10.69 0.87
C LEU A 78 17.15 11.82 1.79
N PHE A 79 15.85 11.88 2.05
CA PHE A 79 15.24 12.92 2.89
C PHE A 79 15.02 12.49 4.34
N SER A 80 15.33 11.23 4.69
CA SER A 80 15.05 10.65 6.02
C SER A 80 13.58 10.79 6.44
N ILE A 81 12.66 10.63 5.48
CA ILE A 81 11.21 10.79 5.66
C ILE A 81 10.47 9.45 5.63
N GLN A 82 11.16 8.32 5.76
CA GLN A 82 10.51 7.01 5.64
C GLN A 82 9.41 6.84 6.68
N LYS A 83 9.58 7.37 7.89
CA LYS A 83 8.57 7.25 8.94
C LYS A 83 7.28 7.98 8.57
N GLU A 84 7.40 9.17 8.00
CA GLU A 84 6.29 9.99 7.54
C GLU A 84 5.61 9.37 6.31
N VAL A 85 6.41 8.81 5.38
CA VAL A 85 5.91 8.08 4.20
C VAL A 85 5.16 6.82 4.62
N THR A 86 5.75 6.00 5.50
CA THR A 86 5.09 4.80 6.05
C THR A 86 3.84 5.18 6.82
N ALA A 87 3.86 6.22 7.65
CA ALA A 87 2.67 6.67 8.38
C ALA A 87 1.54 7.14 7.43
N LEU A 88 1.87 7.82 6.33
CA LEU A 88 0.90 8.25 5.32
C LEU A 88 0.36 7.06 4.51
N GLN A 89 1.24 6.12 4.15
CA GLN A 89 0.84 4.85 3.53
C GLN A 89 -0.08 4.08 4.46
N GLU A 90 0.25 3.92 5.74
CA GLU A 90 -0.59 3.27 6.75
C GLU A 90 -1.96 3.95 6.87
N GLN A 91 -2.02 5.29 6.86
CA GLN A 91 -3.29 6.02 6.84
C GLN A 91 -4.10 5.76 5.56
N THR A 92 -3.43 5.67 4.41
CA THR A 92 -4.05 5.38 3.12
C THR A 92 -4.53 3.92 3.04
N TYR A 93 -3.79 2.99 3.66
CA TYR A 93 -4.12 1.57 3.73
C TYR A 93 -5.05 1.21 4.89
N ALA A 94 -5.26 2.09 5.87
CA ALA A 94 -6.18 1.84 6.98
C ALA A 94 -7.60 1.48 6.49
N LEU A 95 -8.02 2.07 5.36
CA LEU A 95 -9.32 1.77 4.74
C LEU A 95 -9.23 0.72 3.63
N ALA A 96 -8.04 0.27 3.24
CA ALA A 96 -7.87 -0.74 2.19
C ALA A 96 -8.56 -2.08 2.52
N PRO A 97 -8.56 -2.58 3.78
CA PRO A 97 -9.37 -3.73 4.17
C PRO A 97 -10.85 -3.55 3.84
N LEU A 98 -11.43 -2.36 4.06
CA LEU A 98 -12.85 -2.10 3.78
C LEU A 98 -13.18 -2.27 2.30
N TYR A 99 -12.39 -1.67 1.42
CA TYR A 99 -12.61 -1.78 -0.02
C TYR A 99 -12.38 -3.20 -0.54
N ARG A 100 -11.38 -3.91 0.00
CA ARG A 100 -11.11 -5.32 -0.35
C ARG A 100 -12.24 -6.23 0.14
N ALA A 101 -12.67 -6.11 1.39
CA ALA A 101 -13.77 -6.90 1.94
C ALA A 101 -15.09 -6.64 1.19
N LYS A 102 -15.42 -5.38 0.88
CA LYS A 102 -16.61 -5.05 0.08
C LYS A 102 -16.59 -5.72 -1.30
N ARG A 103 -15.45 -5.67 -2.00
CA ARG A 103 -15.33 -6.23 -3.36
C ARG A 103 -15.22 -7.75 -3.39
N PHE A 104 -14.42 -8.35 -2.52
CA PHE A 104 -14.17 -9.80 -2.54
C PHE A 104 -15.17 -10.57 -1.71
N PHE A 105 -15.46 -10.11 -0.50
CA PHE A 105 -16.33 -10.86 0.41
C PHE A 105 -17.80 -10.58 0.11
N VAL A 106 -18.23 -9.31 0.12
CA VAL A 106 -19.65 -8.98 -0.05
C VAL A 106 -20.12 -9.24 -1.48
N GLN A 107 -19.43 -8.68 -2.49
CA GLN A 107 -19.89 -8.80 -3.88
C GLN A 107 -19.63 -10.15 -4.54
N ARG A 108 -18.49 -10.82 -4.27
CA ARG A 108 -18.14 -12.07 -4.98
C ARG A 108 -18.53 -13.34 -4.23
N ILE A 109 -18.54 -13.33 -2.90
CA ILE A 109 -18.82 -14.51 -2.09
C ILE A 109 -20.26 -14.46 -1.56
N VAL A 110 -20.61 -13.41 -0.82
CA VAL A 110 -21.90 -13.31 -0.13
C VAL A 110 -23.07 -13.17 -1.11
N ALA A 111 -22.96 -12.26 -2.08
CA ALA A 111 -24.02 -12.07 -3.10
C ALA A 111 -24.25 -13.30 -4.00
N LYS A 112 -23.31 -14.27 -4.03
CA LYS A 112 -23.50 -15.55 -4.72
C LYS A 112 -24.00 -16.66 -3.80
N ALA A 113 -23.79 -16.54 -2.50
CA ALA A 113 -24.06 -17.58 -1.52
C ALA A 113 -25.50 -17.52 -0.99
N TYR A 114 -26.10 -16.34 -0.92
CA TYR A 114 -27.44 -16.15 -0.37
C TYR A 114 -28.28 -15.26 -1.28
N SER A 115 -29.54 -15.66 -1.48
CA SER A 115 -30.56 -14.81 -2.09
C SER A 115 -31.05 -13.74 -1.11
N LYS A 116 -31.72 -12.71 -1.64
CA LYS A 116 -32.31 -11.64 -0.81
C LYS A 116 -33.30 -12.19 0.21
N ASP A 117 -34.14 -13.14 -0.19
CA ASP A 117 -35.17 -13.70 0.68
C ASP A 117 -34.56 -14.53 1.82
N GLU A 118 -33.47 -15.25 1.56
CA GLU A 118 -32.71 -15.97 2.59
C GLU A 118 -31.97 -15.02 3.53
N ALA A 119 -31.34 -13.97 2.99
CA ALA A 119 -30.60 -12.98 3.76
C ALA A 119 -31.46 -12.28 4.83
N LEU A 120 -32.72 -11.99 4.49
CA LEU A 120 -33.68 -11.36 5.41
C LEU A 120 -34.15 -12.28 6.54
N THR A 121 -33.91 -13.60 6.45
CA THR A 121 -34.23 -14.55 7.53
C THR A 121 -33.16 -14.61 8.61
N PHE A 122 -31.98 -14.03 8.37
CA PHE A 122 -30.89 -14.03 9.34
C PHE A 122 -31.08 -12.96 10.41
N ASP A 123 -30.76 -13.31 11.64
CA ASP A 123 -30.71 -12.37 12.77
C ASP A 123 -29.37 -11.64 12.77
N GLY A 124 -29.32 -10.50 12.08
CA GLY A 124 -28.11 -9.69 11.95
C GLY A 124 -27.54 -9.21 13.29
N GLU A 125 -28.40 -8.89 14.26
CA GLU A 125 -27.97 -8.41 15.57
C GLU A 125 -27.31 -9.53 16.38
N ALA A 126 -27.92 -10.72 16.42
CA ALA A 126 -27.31 -11.87 17.08
C ALA A 126 -25.99 -12.29 16.42
N LEU A 127 -25.93 -12.24 15.08
CA LEU A 127 -24.70 -12.54 14.33
C LEU A 127 -23.59 -11.53 14.61
N GLN A 128 -23.90 -10.23 14.72
CA GLN A 128 -22.92 -9.21 15.06
C GLN A 128 -22.34 -9.39 16.47
N VAL A 129 -23.20 -9.72 17.44
CA VAL A 129 -22.76 -10.04 18.81
C VAL A 129 -21.83 -11.25 18.80
N HIS A 130 -22.18 -12.29 18.05
CA HIS A 130 -21.35 -13.49 17.95
C HIS A 130 -20.00 -13.20 17.27
N LEU A 131 -19.99 -12.40 16.19
CA LEU A 131 -18.76 -11.96 15.53
C LEU A 131 -17.87 -11.16 16.50
N THR A 132 -18.45 -10.25 17.28
CA THR A 132 -17.72 -9.46 18.28
C THR A 132 -17.03 -10.35 19.32
N GLN A 133 -17.71 -11.42 19.77
CA GLN A 133 -17.15 -12.39 20.70
C GLN A 133 -16.01 -13.20 20.10
N ILE A 134 -16.15 -13.66 18.85
CA ILE A 134 -15.11 -14.44 18.16
C ILE A 134 -13.88 -13.57 17.86
N MET A 135 -14.08 -12.33 17.43
CA MET A 135 -13.00 -11.40 17.11
C MET A 135 -12.23 -10.94 18.37
N GLY A 136 -12.86 -11.00 19.55
CA GLY A 136 -12.26 -10.55 20.81
C GLY A 136 -12.08 -9.03 20.92
N GLU A 137 -12.67 -8.27 19.99
CA GLU A 137 -12.62 -6.81 19.93
C GLU A 137 -13.98 -6.26 19.42
N PRO A 138 -14.33 -5.00 19.74
CA PRO A 138 -15.59 -4.40 19.30
C PRO A 138 -15.79 -4.47 17.78
N TYR A 139 -17.02 -4.75 17.36
CA TYR A 139 -17.37 -4.69 15.94
C TYR A 139 -17.25 -3.25 15.42
N THR A 140 -16.45 -3.11 14.36
CA THR A 140 -16.43 -1.97 13.44
C THR A 140 -16.30 -2.54 12.05
N ASP A 141 -16.69 -1.80 11.01
CA ASP A 141 -16.53 -2.27 9.63
C ASP A 141 -15.07 -2.62 9.31
N LEU A 142 -14.10 -1.91 9.93
CA LEU A 142 -12.68 -2.11 9.72
C LEU A 142 -12.19 -3.39 10.41
N THR A 143 -12.57 -3.62 11.67
CA THR A 143 -12.22 -4.85 12.39
C THR A 143 -12.83 -6.07 11.70
N PHE A 144 -14.10 -5.99 11.29
CA PHE A 144 -14.74 -7.02 10.48
C PHE A 144 -13.99 -7.30 9.16
N ALA A 145 -13.69 -6.25 8.40
CA ALA A 145 -12.99 -6.38 7.12
C ALA A 145 -11.59 -7.00 7.27
N ARG A 146 -10.86 -6.64 8.33
CA ARG A 146 -9.55 -7.23 8.63
C ARG A 146 -9.66 -8.72 8.94
N HIS A 147 -10.51 -9.10 9.88
CA HIS A 147 -10.69 -10.51 10.28
C HIS A 147 -11.13 -11.38 9.11
N VAL A 148 -12.07 -10.92 8.30
CA VAL A 148 -12.56 -11.65 7.11
C VAL A 148 -11.46 -11.89 6.07
N LEU A 149 -10.51 -10.96 5.92
CA LEU A 149 -9.42 -11.08 4.95
C LEU A 149 -8.24 -11.93 5.45
N GLU A 150 -8.05 -12.02 6.77
CA GLU A 150 -6.86 -12.65 7.38
C GLU A 150 -7.14 -14.04 7.95
N THR A 151 -8.37 -14.30 8.40
CA THR A 151 -8.72 -15.55 9.07
C THR A 151 -8.84 -16.73 8.09
N LYS A 152 -8.49 -17.91 8.59
CA LYS A 152 -8.76 -19.20 7.92
C LYS A 152 -9.85 -20.01 8.63
N ASP A 153 -10.44 -19.45 9.67
CA ASP A 153 -11.50 -20.13 10.43
C ASP A 153 -12.80 -20.14 9.61
N GLU A 154 -13.18 -21.33 9.14
CA GLU A 154 -14.37 -21.54 8.34
C GLU A 154 -15.66 -21.19 9.10
N ASN A 155 -15.70 -21.41 10.42
CA ASN A 155 -16.88 -21.12 11.24
C ASN A 155 -17.10 -19.61 11.37
N PHE A 156 -16.02 -18.87 11.58
CA PHE A 156 -16.07 -17.42 11.54
C PHE A 156 -16.51 -16.92 10.16
N LEU A 157 -15.92 -17.44 9.08
CA LEU A 157 -16.24 -17.03 7.73
C LEU A 157 -17.70 -17.32 7.36
N GLU A 158 -18.27 -18.43 7.81
CA GLU A 158 -19.68 -18.74 7.58
C GLU A 158 -20.60 -17.74 8.31
N THR A 159 -20.29 -17.45 9.59
CA THR A 159 -21.03 -16.46 10.39
C THR A 159 -20.93 -15.07 9.76
N ALA A 160 -19.73 -14.69 9.32
CA ALA A 160 -19.48 -13.42 8.64
C ALA A 160 -20.23 -13.31 7.31
N LYS A 161 -20.37 -14.41 6.54
CA LYS A 161 -21.15 -14.40 5.30
C LYS A 161 -22.64 -14.18 5.56
N LYS A 162 -23.22 -14.85 6.57
CA LYS A 162 -24.64 -14.67 6.95
C LYS A 162 -24.92 -13.23 7.40
N TYR A 163 -24.03 -12.69 8.24
CA TYR A 163 -24.11 -11.30 8.68
C TYR A 163 -24.01 -10.32 7.50
N ALA A 164 -23.02 -10.50 6.63
CA ALA A 164 -22.82 -9.65 5.46
C ALA A 164 -23.96 -9.78 4.44
N ALA A 165 -24.63 -10.94 4.35
CA ALA A 165 -25.79 -11.12 3.49
C ALA A 165 -26.97 -10.30 3.99
N TRP A 166 -27.24 -10.36 5.30
CA TRP A 166 -28.26 -9.55 5.95
C TRP A 166 -27.97 -8.05 5.79
N ALA A 167 -26.73 -7.62 6.06
CA ALA A 167 -26.34 -6.21 5.98
C ALA A 167 -26.31 -5.63 4.55
N LEU A 168 -26.34 -6.48 3.52
CA LEU A 168 -26.38 -6.06 2.11
C LEU A 168 -27.79 -5.69 1.63
N HIS A 169 -28.83 -6.13 2.35
CA HIS A 169 -30.23 -6.08 1.93
C HIS A 169 -31.11 -5.25 2.85
#